data_AF-A0A7K4D730-F1
#
_entry.id   AF-A0A7K4D730-F1
#
_cell.length_a   1.000
_cell.length_b   1.000
_cell.length_c   1.000
_cell.angle_alpha   90.00
_cell.angle_beta   90.00
_cell.angle_gamma   90.00
#
_symmetry.space_group_name_H-M   'P 1'
#
loop_
_entity.id
_entity.type
_entity.pdbx_description
1 polymer ?
#
loop_
_entity_poly.entity_id
_entity_poly.type
_entity_poly.pdbx_seq_one_letter_code
_entity_poly.pdbx_strand_id
1 'polypeptide(L)'
;VWQISDTATEVKVDTEYDKMRIASVTSETITMDNKDNTVTLSKNKDISLMGDIKIKTADQDVVDDANPLRYYIYKAVTIEGAAEAAPVAEAVKEEVTEAAKTVEEAKENVTEAAKTEEKAAPGFESLFALTGLLAVAYLVLGRRE
;
A
#
# COMPACT_ATOMS: atom_id res chain seq x y z
N VAL A 1 27.00 -7.15 45.74
CA VAL A 1 27.92 -6.96 44.60
C VAL A 1 27.08 -6.87 43.35
N TRP A 2 27.35 -5.88 42.49
CA TRP A 2 26.74 -5.75 41.17
C TRP A 2 27.80 -6.07 40.11
N GLN A 3 27.43 -6.79 39.07
CA GLN A 3 28.33 -7.23 38.01
C GLN A 3 27.66 -7.00 36.65
N ILE A 4 28.46 -6.59 35.67
CA ILE A 4 28.10 -6.51 34.25
C ILE A 4 28.93 -7.51 33.45
N SER A 5 28.52 -7.76 32.22
CA SER A 5 29.32 -8.54 31.27
C SER A 5 30.66 -7.85 31.01
N ASP A 6 31.74 -8.62 30.92
CA ASP A 6 33.07 -8.15 30.54
C ASP A 6 33.22 -7.96 29.02
N THR A 7 32.23 -8.39 28.24
CA THR A 7 32.22 -8.24 26.78
C THR A 7 31.52 -6.94 26.40
N ALA A 8 32.28 -6.00 25.84
CA ALA A 8 31.76 -4.77 25.26
C ALA A 8 31.43 -4.93 23.78
N THR A 9 30.32 -4.35 23.33
CA THR A 9 30.00 -4.23 21.90
C THR A 9 30.35 -2.82 21.45
N GLU A 10 31.19 -2.70 20.43
CA GLU A 10 31.56 -1.42 19.85
C GLU A 10 30.38 -0.81 19.08
N VAL A 11 30.19 0.50 19.23
CA VAL A 11 29.16 1.28 18.53
C VAL A 11 29.88 2.29 17.66
N LYS A 12 29.75 2.14 16.33
CA LYS A 12 30.43 2.99 15.35
C LYS A 12 29.46 3.47 14.28
N VAL A 13 29.58 4.74 13.89
CA VAL A 13 28.84 5.31 12.76
C VAL A 13 29.09 4.48 11.50
N ASP A 14 28.06 4.35 10.66
CA ASP A 14 28.02 3.51 9.46
C ASP A 14 28.06 1.99 9.72
N THR A 15 27.98 1.55 10.98
CA THR A 15 27.77 0.12 11.27
C THR A 15 26.36 -0.28 10.85
N GLU A 16 26.27 -1.29 9.99
CA GLU A 16 25.02 -1.83 9.46
C GLU A 16 24.47 -2.96 10.35
N TYR A 17 23.16 -2.96 10.48
CA TYR A 17 22.36 -3.99 11.14
C TYR A 17 21.16 -4.33 10.25
N ASP A 18 21.35 -5.31 9.35
CA ASP A 18 20.38 -5.67 8.29
C ASP A 18 20.01 -4.45 7.43
N LYS A 19 18.82 -3.85 7.61
CA LYS A 19 18.39 -2.70 6.80
C LYS A 19 18.70 -1.36 7.45
N MET A 20 19.04 -1.35 8.73
CA MET A 20 19.34 -0.14 9.47
C MET A 20 20.85 0.08 9.54
N ARG A 21 21.31 1.32 9.64
CA ARG A 21 22.69 1.67 9.92
C ARG A 21 22.76 2.74 11.00
N ILE A 22 23.86 2.78 11.75
CA ILE A 22 24.09 3.84 12.72
C ILE A 22 24.38 5.15 11.98
N ALA A 23 23.45 6.09 12.07
CA ALA A 23 23.55 7.41 11.43
C ALA A 23 24.36 8.38 12.29
N SER A 24 24.18 8.35 13.62
CA SER A 24 24.99 9.15 14.53
C SER A 24 25.05 8.54 15.93
N VAL A 25 26.13 8.86 16.64
CA VAL A 25 26.37 8.48 18.03
C VAL A 25 26.70 9.74 18.82
N THR A 26 25.95 9.97 19.89
CA THR A 26 26.20 11.03 20.87
C THR A 26 26.41 10.39 22.24
N SER A 27 26.70 11.19 23.27
CA SER A 27 26.85 10.69 24.64
C SER A 27 25.57 10.07 25.22
N GLU A 28 24.39 10.43 24.69
CA GLU A 28 23.09 10.05 25.24
C GLU A 28 22.19 9.31 24.25
N THR A 29 22.48 9.40 22.95
CA THR A 29 21.58 8.90 21.90
C THR A 29 22.37 8.29 20.75
N ILE A 30 21.90 7.12 20.32
CA ILE A 30 22.28 6.49 19.05
C ILE A 30 21.08 6.67 18.12
N THR A 31 21.32 7.24 16.94
CA THR A 31 20.29 7.34 15.90
C THR A 31 20.64 6.39 14.77
N MET A 32 19.60 5.74 14.23
CA MET A 32 19.74 4.80 13.13
C MET A 32 18.78 5.16 12.01
N ASP A 33 19.22 4.98 10.76
CA ASP A 33 18.42 5.21 9.56
C ASP A 33 18.54 4.03 8.60
N ASN A 34 17.74 4.03 7.53
CA ASN A 34 17.80 3.05 6.46
C ASN A 34 18.25 3.70 5.14
N LYS A 35 19.10 4.73 5.17
CA LYS A 35 19.36 5.59 4.00
C LYS A 35 19.93 4.82 2.79
N ASP A 36 20.65 3.72 3.01
CA ASP A 36 21.17 2.88 1.92
C ASP A 36 20.26 1.70 1.57
N ASN A 37 19.18 1.48 2.35
CA ASN A 37 18.31 0.32 2.25
C ASN A 37 16.84 0.73 2.14
N THR A 38 16.23 0.49 0.98
CA THR A 38 14.79 0.71 0.81
C THR A 38 13.98 -0.35 1.55
N VAL A 39 13.04 0.09 2.39
CA VAL A 39 12.07 -0.78 3.06
C VAL A 39 10.74 -0.70 2.32
N THR A 40 10.42 -1.71 1.52
CA THR A 40 9.16 -1.79 0.77
C THR A 40 8.09 -2.49 1.60
N LEU A 41 6.98 -1.78 1.87
CA LEU A 41 5.82 -2.35 2.53
C LEU A 41 4.84 -2.88 1.47
N SER A 42 4.41 -4.13 1.62
CA SER A 42 3.44 -4.77 0.72
C SER A 42 2.50 -5.65 1.52
N LYS A 43 1.38 -6.05 0.91
CA LYS A 43 0.36 -6.92 1.52
C LYS A 43 0.98 -8.19 2.13
N ASN A 44 0.58 -8.50 3.36
CA ASN A 44 0.94 -9.72 4.11
C ASN A 44 2.45 -10.05 4.06
N LYS A 45 3.26 -9.11 4.52
CA LYS A 45 4.72 -9.22 4.60
C LYS A 45 5.20 -9.12 6.04
N ASP A 46 6.25 -9.88 6.30
CA ASP A 46 7.04 -9.80 7.53
C ASP A 46 8.45 -9.38 7.13
N ILE A 47 8.87 -8.20 7.57
CA ILE A 47 10.07 -7.53 7.10
C ILE A 47 11.00 -7.32 8.30
N SER A 48 12.17 -7.95 8.26
CA SER A 48 13.25 -7.70 9.23
C SER A 48 13.86 -6.32 9.02
N LEU A 49 13.93 -5.52 10.09
CA LEU A 49 14.61 -4.23 10.08
C LEU A 49 16.03 -4.35 10.63
N MET A 50 16.14 -4.86 11.86
CA MET A 50 17.38 -5.01 12.61
C MET A 50 17.18 -6.02 13.74
N GLY A 51 18.05 -7.04 13.81
CA GLY A 51 18.03 -8.03 14.89
C GLY A 51 16.63 -8.63 15.06
N ASP A 52 16.07 -8.48 16.25
CA ASP A 52 14.73 -8.98 16.58
C ASP A 52 13.59 -8.03 16.18
N ILE A 53 13.88 -6.82 15.70
CA ILE A 53 12.89 -5.81 15.35
C ILE A 53 12.43 -6.02 13.90
N LYS A 54 11.12 -6.17 13.74
CA LYS A 54 10.46 -6.49 12.47
C LYS A 54 9.22 -5.64 12.24
N ILE A 55 8.80 -5.51 10.99
CA ILE A 55 7.53 -4.91 10.58
C ILE A 55 6.62 -6.00 10.06
N LYS A 56 5.37 -6.07 10.54
CA LYS A 56 4.31 -6.87 9.92
C LYS A 56 3.29 -5.97 9.26
N THR A 57 2.97 -6.26 8.01
CA THR A 57 1.92 -5.57 7.26
C THR A 57 0.64 -6.41 7.24
N ALA A 58 -0.50 -5.73 7.14
CA ALA A 58 -1.80 -6.40 7.08
C ALA A 58 -1.99 -7.19 5.77
N ASP A 59 -2.74 -8.29 5.88
CA ASP A 59 -3.28 -9.01 4.74
C ASP A 59 -4.55 -8.28 4.27
N GLN A 60 -4.37 -7.25 3.44
CA GLN A 60 -5.46 -6.45 2.88
C GLN A 60 -5.38 -6.41 1.35
N ASP A 61 -6.48 -6.71 0.68
CA ASP A 61 -6.59 -6.67 -0.78
C ASP A 61 -6.69 -5.24 -1.32
N VAL A 62 -7.43 -4.38 -0.60
CA VAL A 62 -7.69 -3.00 -1.02
C VAL A 62 -6.76 -2.07 -0.22
N VAL A 63 -5.97 -1.28 -0.95
CA VAL A 63 -5.13 -0.22 -0.42
C VAL A 63 -5.45 1.05 -1.20
N ASP A 64 -6.16 1.97 -0.57
CA ASP A 64 -6.56 3.27 -1.12
C ASP A 64 -6.51 4.35 -0.03
N ASP A 65 -6.87 5.58 -0.36
CA ASP A 65 -6.82 6.72 0.57
C ASP A 65 -7.77 6.55 1.77
N ALA A 66 -8.88 5.80 1.61
CA ALA A 66 -9.81 5.50 2.69
C ALA A 66 -9.33 4.31 3.55
N ASN A 67 -8.54 3.41 2.96
CA ASN A 67 -8.04 2.17 3.54
C ASN A 67 -6.52 2.05 3.36
N PRO A 68 -5.72 2.88 4.03
CA PRO A 68 -4.27 2.83 3.90
C PRO A 68 -3.72 1.47 4.38
N LEU A 69 -2.56 1.08 3.87
CA LEU A 69 -1.88 -0.14 4.30
C LEU A 69 -1.53 -0.06 5.79
N ARG A 70 -2.12 -0.95 6.60
CA ARG A 70 -1.84 -1.03 8.03
C ARG A 70 -0.58 -1.86 8.27
N TYR A 71 0.26 -1.39 9.19
CA TYR A 71 1.46 -2.10 9.63
C TYR A 71 1.75 -1.79 11.10
N TYR A 72 2.55 -2.66 11.72
CA TYR A 72 3.07 -2.44 13.07
C TYR A 72 4.52 -2.95 13.17
N ILE A 73 5.27 -2.36 14.08
CA ILE A 73 6.63 -2.80 14.44
C ILE A 73 6.52 -3.70 15.66
N TYR A 74 7.25 -4.81 15.67
CA TYR A 74 7.29 -5.73 16.78
C TYR A 74 8.71 -6.25 17.02
N LYS A 75 8.97 -6.75 18.23
CA LYS A 75 10.19 -7.47 18.57
C LYS A 75 9.87 -8.95 18.68
N ALA A 76 10.52 -9.79 17.88
CA ALA A 76 10.44 -11.24 18.03
C ALA A 76 11.23 -11.66 19.28
N VAL A 77 10.62 -12.45 20.16
CA VAL A 77 11.30 -13.03 21.32
C VAL A 77 10.98 -14.51 21.35
N THR A 78 12.02 -15.34 21.40
CA THR A 78 11.87 -16.77 21.62
C THR A 78 11.77 -17.01 23.12
N ILE A 79 10.67 -17.61 23.57
CA ILE A 79 10.48 -18.03 24.95
C ILE A 79 10.80 -19.52 25.02
N GLU A 80 11.96 -19.88 25.57
CA GLU A 80 12.29 -21.29 25.75
C GLU A 80 11.30 -21.96 26.71
N GLY A 81 10.74 -23.10 26.29
CA GLY A 81 9.72 -23.84 27.06
C GLY A 81 8.26 -23.42 26.79
N ALA A 82 8.01 -22.40 25.96
CA ALA A 82 6.66 -22.16 25.45
C ALA A 82 6.33 -23.23 24.39
N ALA A 83 5.30 -24.04 24.63
CA ALA A 83 4.79 -24.98 23.65
C ALA A 83 4.47 -24.23 22.35
N GLU A 84 5.09 -24.66 21.26
CA GLU A 84 4.89 -24.12 19.92
C GLU A 84 3.38 -24.06 19.63
N ALA A 85 2.84 -22.86 19.48
CA ALA A 85 1.45 -22.70 19.08
C ALA A 85 1.33 -23.31 17.68
N ALA A 86 0.66 -24.47 17.60
CA ALA A 86 0.50 -25.23 16.37
C ALA A 86 0.02 -24.30 15.22
N PRO A 87 0.57 -24.42 14.01
CA PRO A 87 0.05 -23.69 12.88
C PRO A 87 -1.41 -24.08 12.69
N VAL A 88 -2.31 -23.08 12.69
CA VAL A 88 -3.69 -23.26 12.24
C VAL A 88 -3.61 -23.58 10.74
N ALA A 89 -3.53 -24.87 10.43
CA ALA A 89 -3.65 -25.38 9.09
C ALA A 89 -5.10 -25.11 8.62
N GLU A 90 -5.27 -24.06 7.82
CA GLU A 90 -6.51 -23.80 7.10
C GLU A 90 -6.64 -24.87 6.01
N ALA A 91 -7.41 -25.90 6.33
CA ALA A 91 -7.65 -27.05 5.49
C ALA A 91 -8.67 -26.72 4.38
N VAL A 92 -8.19 -26.83 3.14
CA VAL A 92 -8.85 -27.51 2.00
C VAL A 92 -10.18 -26.94 1.47
N LYS A 93 -10.03 -26.28 0.31
CA LYS A 93 -10.79 -26.44 -0.95
C LYS A 93 -12.23 -26.95 -0.86
N GLU A 94 -13.16 -26.11 -1.30
CA GLU A 94 -14.34 -26.57 -2.04
C GLU A 94 -14.34 -25.89 -3.41
N GLU A 95 -13.86 -26.65 -4.40
CA GLU A 95 -13.99 -26.39 -5.82
C GLU A 95 -15.30 -27.04 -6.26
N VAL A 96 -16.30 -26.26 -6.68
CA VAL A 96 -17.46 -26.80 -7.41
C VAL A 96 -17.30 -26.37 -8.86
N THR A 97 -16.64 -27.24 -9.63
CA THR A 97 -16.78 -27.32 -11.07
C THR A 97 -17.87 -28.35 -11.37
N GLU A 98 -19.02 -27.90 -11.88
CA GLU A 98 -19.94 -28.80 -12.60
C GLU A 98 -20.32 -28.21 -13.95
N ALA A 99 -20.31 -29.10 -14.92
CA ALA A 99 -20.09 -28.85 -16.32
C ALA A 99 -21.36 -28.53 -17.13
N ALA A 100 -21.10 -27.92 -18.28
CA ALA A 100 -22.00 -27.58 -19.37
C ALA A 100 -23.04 -28.63 -19.78
N LYS A 101 -24.22 -28.15 -20.20
CA LYS A 101 -24.87 -28.65 -21.43
C LYS A 101 -25.70 -27.56 -22.13
N THR A 102 -25.24 -27.20 -23.32
CA THR A 102 -25.90 -26.46 -24.40
C THR A 102 -26.84 -27.37 -25.20
N VAL A 103 -27.95 -26.81 -25.71
CA VAL A 103 -28.57 -26.96 -27.06
C VAL A 103 -29.64 -25.84 -27.13
N GLU A 104 -29.45 -24.76 -27.91
CA GLU A 104 -29.96 -24.57 -29.30
C GLU A 104 -31.52 -24.62 -29.39
N GLU A 105 -32.27 -23.76 -30.08
CA GLU A 105 -32.01 -22.80 -31.15
C GLU A 105 -33.31 -21.94 -31.34
N ALA A 106 -33.17 -20.81 -32.03
CA ALA A 106 -34.07 -20.31 -33.09
C ALA A 106 -34.72 -18.91 -32.89
N LYS A 107 -34.07 -17.95 -33.57
CA LYS A 107 -34.61 -16.96 -34.54
C LYS A 107 -35.57 -15.88 -34.00
N GLU A 108 -35.60 -14.64 -34.48
CA GLU A 108 -34.89 -13.82 -35.47
C GLU A 108 -35.78 -12.56 -35.56
N ASN A 109 -35.29 -11.34 -35.27
CA ASN A 109 -35.62 -10.13 -36.06
C ASN A 109 -34.87 -8.86 -35.58
N VAL A 110 -34.00 -8.37 -36.47
CA VAL A 110 -33.73 -6.99 -36.90
C VAL A 110 -34.34 -5.83 -36.08
N THR A 111 -33.52 -4.87 -35.64
CA THR A 111 -33.44 -3.47 -36.18
C THR A 111 -32.71 -2.50 -35.24
N GLU A 112 -31.84 -1.74 -35.88
CA GLU A 112 -31.13 -0.52 -35.48
C GLU A 112 -32.06 0.59 -34.94
N ALA A 113 -31.68 1.25 -33.84
CA ALA A 113 -31.78 2.70 -33.65
C ALA A 113 -31.36 3.13 -32.23
N ALA A 114 -30.53 4.18 -32.20
CA ALA A 114 -30.11 4.92 -31.03
C ALA A 114 -31.28 5.51 -30.21
N LYS A 115 -31.09 5.61 -28.89
CA LYS A 115 -31.15 6.87 -28.09
C LYS A 115 -31.29 6.52 -26.60
N THR A 116 -30.23 6.80 -25.83
CA THR A 116 -30.24 6.78 -24.37
C THR A 116 -30.92 8.06 -23.86
N GLU A 117 -32.03 7.90 -23.15
CA GLU A 117 -32.62 8.92 -22.29
C GLU A 117 -33.12 8.22 -21.02
N GLU A 118 -32.33 8.28 -19.95
CA GLU A 118 -32.82 7.97 -18.61
C GLU A 118 -32.35 9.04 -17.61
N LYS A 119 -33.35 9.79 -17.15
CA LYS A 119 -33.62 10.22 -15.77
C LYS A 119 -32.55 11.04 -15.03
N ALA A 120 -32.96 12.29 -14.79
CA ALA A 120 -32.38 13.21 -13.83
C ALA A 120 -32.26 12.63 -12.40
N ALA A 121 -31.10 12.87 -11.79
CA ALA A 121 -30.90 12.92 -10.34
C ALA A 121 -30.16 14.23 -9.99
N PRO A 122 -30.48 14.88 -8.86
CA PRO A 122 -30.05 16.25 -8.56
C PRO A 122 -28.70 16.26 -7.83
N GLY A 123 -27.78 17.14 -8.23
CA GLY A 123 -26.60 17.45 -7.42
C GLY A 123 -25.35 17.79 -8.24
N PHE A 124 -24.77 18.96 -7.93
CA PHE A 124 -23.48 19.50 -8.39
C PHE A 124 -23.47 20.21 -9.76
N GLU A 125 -24.04 21.42 -9.78
CA GLU A 125 -23.53 22.47 -10.66
C GLU A 125 -22.05 22.75 -10.36
N SER A 126 -21.18 22.73 -11.38
CA SER A 126 -20.02 23.63 -11.57
C SER A 126 -19.07 23.14 -12.67
N LEU A 127 -19.58 22.82 -13.87
CA LEU A 127 -18.71 22.59 -15.04
C LEU A 127 -18.97 23.63 -16.14
N PHE A 128 -18.78 24.92 -15.86
CA PHE A 128 -18.64 25.93 -16.93
C PHE A 128 -17.85 27.14 -16.46
N ALA A 129 -16.52 27.10 -16.51
CA ALA A 129 -15.69 28.31 -16.42
C ALA A 129 -14.32 28.11 -17.06
N LEU A 130 -14.24 27.88 -18.39
CA LEU A 130 -12.96 27.95 -19.12
C LEU A 130 -13.10 28.24 -20.62
N THR A 131 -13.99 29.16 -21.01
CA THR A 131 -14.05 29.68 -22.40
C THR A 131 -14.12 31.21 -22.49
N GLY A 132 -13.90 31.93 -21.39
CA GLY A 132 -14.14 33.37 -21.30
C GLY A 132 -12.91 34.29 -21.31
N LEU A 133 -11.81 33.97 -22.00
CA LEU A 133 -10.62 34.87 -22.05
C LEU A 133 -10.05 35.15 -23.44
N LEU A 134 -10.56 34.53 -24.52
CA LEU A 134 -9.97 34.70 -25.86
C LEU A 134 -10.60 35.82 -26.72
N ALA A 135 -11.62 36.53 -26.24
CA ALA A 135 -12.33 37.57 -27.03
C ALA A 135 -11.79 39.00 -26.83
N VAL A 136 -11.02 39.27 -25.76
CA VAL A 136 -10.52 40.63 -25.45
C VAL A 136 -9.20 40.93 -26.18
N ALA A 137 -8.41 39.91 -26.53
CA ALA A 137 -7.17 40.11 -27.28
C ALA A 137 -7.39 40.50 -28.75
N TYR A 138 -8.51 40.12 -29.36
CA TYR A 138 -8.75 40.36 -30.79
C TYR A 138 -9.36 41.75 -31.09
N LEU A 139 -9.98 42.39 -30.10
CA LEU A 139 -10.60 43.71 -30.30
C LEU A 139 -9.61 44.89 -30.13
N VAL A 140 -8.42 44.64 -29.57
CA VAL A 140 -7.39 45.67 -29.36
C VAL A 140 -6.31 45.66 -30.47
N LEU A 141 -6.18 44.58 -31.25
CA LEU A 141 -5.25 44.55 -32.40
C LEU A 141 -5.87 45.04 -33.72
N GLY A 142 -7.19 45.16 -33.85
CA GLY A 142 -7.86 45.60 -35.09
C GLY A 142 -7.96 47.12 -35.28
N ARG A 143 -7.26 47.94 -34.48
CA ARG A 143 -7.34 49.41 -34.57
C ARG A 143 -6.00 50.11 -34.83
N ARG A 144 -5.01 49.39 -35.37
CA ARG A 144 -3.81 50.00 -35.94
C ARG A 144 -3.62 49.48 -37.37
N GLU A 145 -3.54 50.45 -38.27
CA GLU A 145 -3.35 50.39 -39.74
C GLU A 145 -4.63 50.27 -40.58
#